data_AF-A0A6C0EZF1-F1
#
_entry.id   AF-A0A6C0EZF1-F1
#
_cell.length_a   1.000
_cell.length_b   1.000
_cell.length_c   1.000
_cell.angle_alpha   90.00
_cell.angle_beta   90.00
_cell.angle_gamma   90.00
#
_symmetry.space_group_name_H-M   'P 1'
#
loop_
_entity.id
_entity.type
_entity.pdbx_description
1 polymer ?
#
loop_
_entity_poly.entity_id
_entity_poly.type
_entity_poly.pdbx_seq_one_letter_code
_entity_poly.pdbx_strand_id
1 'polypeptide(L)'
;MDATQEKIYLKALNTYYKLKNQYDENHQKDIHKIINIKGLSWKEKRDEFQKMKRKCINCRRPVGTIFTNKAKALEDKHLLAMCGDRNNPCPLNFDINTSYVAIMTDFINDDEHEISEYKKQIIVDKNDLLFGYITAEQAVAKFDSVKESIVNRIKNYEFEMQQYLSVVDNPIKQELLKKMQTEINANIYEMKTMMREFNKTQNTQYIADIVALNVAMSYPPDEDHEIIPKLTKLMNAKYAYSAVEYNGVDDTYHLIQKPHVIVEFEQDLGEKERGVISMREGLDKNIKLSVNVLQEDMPSLQGVKAKKPVAIVGEQNPLAEMNKIWGDRDVVANVPQNIEASNFLPDGTIAASEAANLNLKITFKNGNLIVTDPKSGKIYKVTAGK
;
A
#
# COMPACT_ATOMS: atom_id res chain seq x y z
N MET A 1 11.89 -10.11 -3.40
CA MET A 1 11.17 -10.55 -4.63
C MET A 1 11.42 -9.62 -5.82
N ASP A 2 11.83 -10.18 -6.97
CA ASP A 2 11.98 -9.42 -8.23
C ASP A 2 10.64 -9.22 -8.97
N ALA A 3 10.59 -8.31 -9.95
CA ALA A 3 9.36 -7.95 -10.68
C ALA A 3 8.73 -9.12 -11.48
N THR A 4 9.51 -10.14 -11.85
CA THR A 4 9.00 -11.33 -12.54
C THR A 4 8.36 -12.28 -11.54
N GLN A 5 9.00 -12.50 -10.40
CA GLN A 5 8.47 -13.29 -9.29
C GLN A 5 7.18 -12.67 -8.73
N GLU A 6 7.11 -11.34 -8.63
CA GLU A 6 5.92 -10.62 -8.19
C GLU A 6 4.72 -10.86 -9.11
N LYS A 7 4.92 -10.79 -10.44
CA LYS A 7 3.86 -11.10 -11.41
C LYS A 7 3.37 -12.54 -11.29
N ILE A 8 4.28 -13.50 -11.06
CA ILE A 8 3.92 -14.91 -10.85
C ILE A 8 3.11 -15.06 -9.56
N TYR A 9 3.54 -14.41 -8.48
CA TYR A 9 2.87 -14.41 -7.19
C TYR A 9 1.45 -13.83 -7.27
N LEU A 10 1.29 -12.64 -7.85
CA LEU A 10 -0.01 -12.00 -8.06
C LEU A 10 -0.94 -12.86 -8.93
N LYS A 11 -0.39 -13.49 -9.99
CA LYS A 11 -1.15 -14.43 -10.81
C LYS A 11 -1.63 -15.63 -9.99
N ALA A 12 -0.78 -16.22 -9.16
CA ALA A 12 -1.13 -17.35 -8.32
C ALA A 12 -2.22 -16.98 -7.30
N LEU A 13 -2.12 -15.81 -6.65
CA LEU A 13 -3.14 -15.28 -5.74
C LEU A 13 -4.48 -15.08 -6.45
N ASN A 14 -4.48 -14.39 -7.59
CA ASN A 14 -5.69 -14.13 -8.37
C ASN A 14 -6.35 -15.44 -8.79
N THR A 15 -5.55 -16.42 -9.25
CA THR A 15 -6.05 -17.74 -9.62
C THR A 15 -6.63 -18.48 -8.42
N TYR A 16 -5.94 -18.49 -7.28
CA TYR A 16 -6.43 -19.11 -6.04
C TYR A 16 -7.81 -18.54 -5.64
N TYR A 17 -7.94 -17.21 -5.54
CA TYR A 17 -9.19 -16.58 -5.15
C TYR A 17 -10.29 -16.74 -6.21
N LYS A 18 -9.94 -16.76 -7.50
CA LYS A 18 -10.89 -17.08 -8.58
C LYS A 18 -11.45 -18.49 -8.42
N LEU A 19 -10.60 -19.50 -8.21
CA LEU A 19 -11.03 -20.88 -8.02
C LEU A 19 -11.89 -21.04 -6.76
N LYS A 20 -11.49 -20.39 -5.65
CA LYS A 20 -12.26 -20.39 -4.42
C LYS A 20 -13.62 -19.75 -4.61
N ASN A 21 -13.69 -18.60 -5.27
CA ASN A 21 -14.95 -17.92 -5.54
C ASN A 21 -15.87 -18.80 -6.42
N GLN A 22 -15.34 -19.40 -7.49
CA GLN A 22 -16.10 -20.33 -8.32
C GLN A 22 -16.62 -21.54 -7.53
N TYR A 23 -15.81 -22.09 -6.62
CA TYR A 23 -16.21 -23.20 -5.77
C TYR A 23 -17.35 -22.80 -4.81
N ASP A 24 -17.26 -21.61 -4.21
CA ASP A 24 -18.26 -21.09 -3.29
C ASP A 24 -19.57 -20.70 -4.03
N GLU A 25 -19.48 -20.04 -5.18
CA GLU A 25 -20.64 -19.71 -6.03
C GLU A 25 -21.39 -20.97 -6.52
N ASN A 26 -20.65 -21.99 -6.95
CA ASN A 26 -21.27 -23.26 -7.37
C ASN A 26 -22.00 -23.92 -6.20
N HIS A 27 -21.43 -23.85 -4.99
CA HIS A 27 -22.09 -24.36 -3.80
C HIS A 27 -23.37 -23.57 -3.48
N GLN A 28 -23.33 -22.24 -3.56
CA GLN A 28 -24.51 -21.40 -3.35
C GLN A 28 -25.60 -21.68 -4.38
N LYS A 29 -25.24 -21.90 -5.66
CA LYS A 29 -26.20 -22.32 -6.69
C LYS A 29 -26.85 -23.66 -6.36
N ASP A 30 -26.08 -24.62 -5.87
CA ASP A 30 -26.61 -25.92 -5.49
C ASP A 30 -27.51 -25.85 -4.22
N ILE A 31 -27.16 -25.00 -3.25
CA ILE A 31 -28.03 -24.69 -2.10
C ILE A 31 -29.36 -24.10 -2.58
N HIS A 32 -29.31 -23.08 -3.45
CA HIS A 32 -30.51 -22.42 -3.96
C HIS A 32 -31.43 -23.41 -4.70
N LYS A 33 -30.88 -24.37 -5.45
CA LYS A 33 -31.68 -25.43 -6.08
C LYS A 33 -32.50 -26.21 -5.05
N ILE A 34 -31.90 -26.58 -3.92
CA ILE A 34 -32.58 -27.31 -2.83
C ILE A 34 -33.63 -26.42 -2.15
N ILE A 35 -33.29 -25.17 -1.85
CA ILE A 35 -34.22 -24.21 -1.22
C ILE A 35 -35.46 -24.00 -2.11
N ASN A 36 -35.29 -23.99 -3.44
CA ASN A 36 -36.36 -23.72 -4.39
C ASN A 36 -37.20 -24.97 -4.76
N ILE A 37 -36.92 -26.15 -4.22
CA ILE A 37 -37.76 -27.33 -4.44
C ILE A 37 -39.14 -27.08 -3.80
N LYS A 38 -40.18 -27.12 -4.64
CA LYS A 38 -41.58 -27.00 -4.21
C LYS A 38 -42.05 -28.33 -3.63
N GLY A 39 -42.89 -28.27 -2.59
CA GLY A 39 -43.49 -29.46 -1.96
C GLY A 39 -42.64 -30.13 -0.88
N LEU A 40 -41.39 -29.71 -0.66
CA LEU A 40 -40.57 -30.19 0.47
C LEU A 40 -40.67 -29.24 1.67
N SER A 41 -40.80 -29.81 2.86
CA SER A 41 -40.64 -29.13 4.14
C SER A 41 -39.17 -28.73 4.38
N TRP A 42 -38.95 -27.84 5.35
CA TRP A 42 -37.60 -27.43 5.76
C TRP A 42 -36.74 -28.60 6.27
N LYS A 43 -37.36 -29.61 6.89
CA LYS A 43 -36.66 -30.81 7.36
C LYS A 43 -36.15 -31.63 6.18
N GLU A 44 -37.00 -31.90 5.19
CA GLU A 44 -36.61 -32.68 4.01
C GLU A 44 -35.56 -31.93 3.15
N LYS A 45 -35.62 -30.60 3.07
CA LYS A 45 -34.58 -29.79 2.41
C LYS A 45 -33.23 -29.91 3.11
N ARG A 46 -33.21 -30.01 4.45
CA ARG A 46 -31.97 -30.26 5.21
C ARG A 46 -31.40 -31.64 4.91
N ASP A 47 -32.27 -32.66 4.80
CA ASP A 47 -31.85 -34.02 4.45
C ASP A 47 -31.26 -34.09 3.03
N GLU A 48 -31.85 -33.39 2.06
CA GLU A 48 -31.29 -33.26 0.70
C GLU A 48 -29.95 -32.52 0.69
N PHE A 49 -29.81 -31.47 1.51
CA PHE A 49 -28.53 -30.76 1.64
C PHE A 49 -27.43 -31.67 2.19
N GLN A 50 -27.72 -32.54 3.15
CA GLN A 50 -26.75 -33.50 3.69
C GLN A 50 -26.28 -34.53 2.66
N LYS A 51 -27.13 -34.90 1.69
CA LYS A 51 -26.77 -35.81 0.59
C LYS A 51 -25.88 -35.15 -0.46
N MET A 52 -25.91 -33.82 -0.55
CA MET A 52 -25.12 -33.07 -1.53
C MET A 52 -23.62 -33.25 -1.27
N LYS A 53 -22.92 -33.82 -2.25
CA LYS A 53 -21.45 -33.90 -2.25
C LYS A 53 -20.88 -32.81 -3.15
N ARG A 54 -20.07 -31.92 -2.57
CA ARG A 54 -19.35 -30.90 -3.35
C ARG A 54 -18.37 -31.57 -4.30
N LYS A 55 -18.27 -31.04 -5.52
CA LYS A 55 -17.32 -31.52 -6.53
C LYS A 55 -16.00 -30.78 -6.41
N CYS A 56 -14.88 -31.48 -6.57
CA CYS A 56 -13.57 -30.85 -6.66
C CYS A 56 -13.52 -29.89 -7.85
N ILE A 57 -13.01 -28.66 -7.66
CA ILE A 57 -12.97 -27.63 -8.71
C ILE A 57 -12.11 -28.04 -9.91
N ASN A 58 -11.09 -28.90 -9.69
CA ASN A 58 -10.20 -29.37 -10.74
C ASN A 58 -10.72 -30.65 -11.43
N CYS A 59 -10.93 -31.74 -10.68
CA CYS A 59 -11.30 -33.05 -11.26
C CYS A 59 -12.80 -33.35 -11.32
N ARG A 60 -13.66 -32.48 -10.76
CA ARG A 60 -15.13 -32.60 -10.72
C ARG A 60 -15.70 -33.84 -10.02
N ARG A 61 -14.86 -34.68 -9.41
CA ARG A 61 -15.27 -35.81 -8.56
C ARG A 61 -15.96 -35.31 -7.28
N PRO A 62 -16.93 -36.05 -6.70
CA PRO A 62 -17.69 -35.65 -5.51
C PRO A 62 -16.89 -35.81 -4.21
N VAL A 63 -15.67 -35.26 -4.19
CA VAL A 63 -14.71 -35.30 -3.09
C VAL A 63 -14.42 -33.91 -2.51
N GLY A 64 -14.98 -32.86 -3.14
CA GLY A 64 -14.73 -31.46 -2.78
C GLY A 64 -13.33 -30.96 -3.07
N THR A 65 -13.13 -29.67 -2.83
CA THR A 65 -11.82 -29.01 -2.78
C THR A 65 -11.64 -28.42 -1.39
N ILE A 66 -10.45 -28.63 -0.84
CA ILE A 66 -10.06 -28.08 0.46
C ILE A 66 -9.29 -26.79 0.19
N PHE A 67 -9.87 -25.67 0.60
CA PHE A 67 -9.19 -24.38 0.67
C PHE A 67 -8.88 -24.08 2.13
N THR A 68 -7.61 -23.86 2.46
CA THR A 68 -7.19 -23.59 3.83
C THR A 68 -6.27 -22.39 3.86
N ASN A 69 -6.51 -21.51 4.82
CA ASN A 69 -5.58 -20.45 5.19
C ASN A 69 -4.90 -20.91 6.49
N LYS A 70 -3.67 -21.41 6.37
CA LYS A 70 -2.88 -21.80 7.55
C LYS A 70 -2.06 -20.59 7.97
N ALA A 71 -2.44 -20.00 9.09
CA ALA A 71 -1.62 -19.06 9.83
C ALA A 71 -1.41 -19.65 11.22
N LYS A 72 -0.17 -19.61 11.72
CA LYS A 72 0.09 -19.66 13.17
C LYS A 72 0.64 -18.30 13.58
N ALA A 73 0.45 -17.94 14.84
CA ALA A 73 0.98 -16.68 15.36
C ALA A 73 2.49 -16.61 15.12
N LEU A 74 2.95 -15.54 14.47
CA LEU A 74 4.35 -15.28 14.14
C LEU A 74 5.00 -16.28 13.15
N GLU A 75 4.23 -17.13 12.46
CA GLU A 75 4.73 -17.96 11.36
C GLU A 75 4.16 -17.49 10.01
N ASP A 76 4.84 -17.87 8.93
CA ASP A 76 4.39 -17.66 7.55
C ASP A 76 2.93 -18.10 7.36
N LYS A 77 2.15 -17.26 6.67
CA LYS A 77 0.77 -17.56 6.32
C LYS A 77 0.71 -18.23 4.95
N HIS A 78 0.05 -19.38 4.87
CA HIS A 78 -0.08 -20.16 3.64
C HIS A 78 -1.52 -20.25 3.16
N LEU A 79 -1.73 -19.95 1.87
CA LEU A 79 -2.95 -20.26 1.15
C LEU A 79 -2.80 -21.60 0.44
N LEU A 80 -3.59 -22.57 0.87
CA LEU A 80 -3.55 -23.95 0.37
C LEU A 80 -4.82 -24.29 -0.39
N ALA A 81 -4.69 -24.92 -1.56
CA ALA A 81 -5.81 -25.56 -2.25
C ALA A 81 -5.45 -26.97 -2.72
N MET A 82 -6.26 -27.95 -2.34
CA MET A 82 -6.02 -29.36 -2.68
C MET A 82 -7.31 -30.15 -2.91
N CYS A 83 -7.20 -31.28 -3.61
CA CYS A 83 -8.29 -32.23 -3.78
C CYS A 83 -8.71 -32.85 -2.43
N GLY A 84 -10.01 -33.00 -2.17
CA GLY A 84 -10.48 -33.62 -0.92
C GLY A 84 -10.35 -35.15 -0.85
N ASP A 85 -9.93 -35.79 -1.95
CA ASP A 85 -9.59 -37.22 -1.96
C ASP A 85 -8.20 -37.45 -1.37
N ARG A 86 -8.12 -38.18 -0.26
CA ARG A 86 -6.85 -38.49 0.43
C ARG A 86 -6.11 -39.68 -0.16
N ASN A 87 -6.82 -40.58 -0.84
CA ASN A 87 -6.25 -41.83 -1.34
C ASN A 87 -5.75 -41.65 -2.78
N ASN A 88 -6.51 -40.92 -3.59
CA ASN A 88 -6.15 -40.65 -4.98
C ASN A 88 -6.45 -39.18 -5.35
N PRO A 89 -5.72 -38.20 -4.79
CA PRO A 89 -5.94 -36.79 -5.10
C PRO A 89 -5.66 -36.50 -6.57
N CYS A 90 -6.46 -35.60 -7.18
CA CYS A 90 -6.07 -35.06 -8.49
C CYS A 90 -4.89 -34.06 -8.33
N PRO A 91 -4.20 -33.68 -9.42
CA PRO A 91 -3.00 -32.83 -9.36
C PRO A 91 -3.19 -31.39 -8.85
N LEU A 92 -4.40 -31.01 -8.41
CA LEU A 92 -4.67 -29.70 -7.83
C LEU A 92 -3.82 -29.52 -6.58
N ASN A 93 -2.86 -28.59 -6.65
CA ASN A 93 -2.00 -28.28 -5.53
C ASN A 93 -1.58 -26.81 -5.58
N PHE A 94 -2.10 -26.03 -4.66
CA PHE A 94 -1.66 -24.66 -4.39
C PHE A 94 -1.03 -24.62 -3.01
N ASP A 95 0.15 -24.01 -2.94
CA ASP A 95 0.80 -23.56 -1.73
C ASP A 95 1.44 -22.21 -2.02
N ILE A 96 0.81 -21.16 -1.51
CA ILE A 96 1.25 -19.78 -1.68
C ILE A 96 1.59 -19.24 -0.29
N ASN A 97 2.86 -18.91 -0.06
CA ASN A 97 3.29 -18.18 1.11
C ASN A 97 2.90 -16.71 0.95
N THR A 98 1.96 -16.24 1.75
CA THR A 98 1.58 -14.83 1.83
C THR A 98 2.37 -14.05 2.88
N SER A 99 3.27 -14.73 3.59
CA SER A 99 4.05 -14.20 4.70
C SER A 99 3.21 -13.69 5.87
N TYR A 100 3.87 -13.32 6.97
CA TYR A 100 3.28 -12.55 8.05
C TYR A 100 3.49 -11.07 7.76
N VAL A 101 2.42 -10.39 7.35
CA VAL A 101 2.45 -8.98 7.01
C VAL A 101 1.72 -8.19 8.07
N ALA A 102 2.36 -7.15 8.59
CA ALA A 102 1.80 -6.20 9.53
C ALA A 102 1.77 -4.79 8.92
N ILE A 103 0.89 -3.94 9.44
CA ILE A 103 0.74 -2.56 8.96
C ILE A 103 1.47 -1.64 9.93
N MET A 104 2.31 -0.73 9.42
CA MET A 104 3.09 0.22 10.23
C MET A 104 2.24 0.97 11.26
N THR A 105 1.01 1.36 10.90
CA THR A 105 0.11 2.09 11.80
C THR A 105 -0.30 1.28 13.02
N ASP A 106 -0.38 -0.04 12.89
CA ASP A 106 -0.72 -0.90 14.03
C ASP A 106 0.42 -0.86 15.06
N PHE A 107 1.68 -0.94 14.61
CA PHE A 107 2.84 -0.79 15.50
C PHE A 107 2.92 0.59 16.14
N ILE A 108 2.69 1.66 15.37
CA ILE A 108 2.69 3.03 15.89
C ILE A 108 1.64 3.18 17.00
N ASN A 109 0.43 2.69 16.78
CA ASN A 109 -0.66 2.77 17.75
C ASN A 109 -0.38 1.90 19.00
N ASP A 110 0.16 0.70 18.81
CA ASP A 110 0.52 -0.21 19.90
C ASP A 110 1.67 0.35 20.75
N ASP A 111 2.68 0.94 20.11
CA ASP A 111 3.79 1.61 20.79
C ASP A 111 3.29 2.86 21.55
N GLU A 112 2.44 3.69 20.93
CA GLU A 112 1.86 4.87 21.58
C GLU A 112 1.03 4.47 22.82
N HIS A 113 0.19 3.43 22.68
CA HIS A 113 -0.60 2.90 23.78
C HIS A 113 0.29 2.43 24.93
N GLU A 114 1.31 1.63 24.66
CA GLU A 114 2.23 1.17 25.72
C GLU A 114 3.02 2.31 26.36
N ILE A 115 3.49 3.28 25.58
CA ILE A 115 4.13 4.49 26.13
C ILE A 115 3.17 5.22 27.08
N SER A 116 1.89 5.30 26.75
CA SER A 116 0.85 5.88 27.61
C SER A 116 0.67 5.07 28.90
N GLU A 117 0.64 3.74 28.82
CA GLU A 117 0.56 2.87 30.00
C GLU A 117 1.79 3.00 30.91
N TYR A 118 3.01 3.05 30.36
CA TYR A 118 4.21 3.31 31.16
C TYR A 118 4.17 4.68 31.85
N LYS A 119 3.67 5.73 31.17
CA LYS A 119 3.48 7.05 31.78
C LYS A 119 2.48 6.99 32.95
N LYS A 120 1.37 6.27 32.79
CA LYS A 120 0.40 6.06 33.87
C LYS A 120 1.02 5.31 35.04
N GLN A 121 1.77 4.25 34.78
CA GLN A 121 2.47 3.46 35.80
C GLN A 121 3.45 4.33 36.60
N ILE A 122 4.24 5.19 35.93
CA ILE A 122 5.13 6.14 36.60
C ILE A 122 4.36 7.08 37.54
N ILE A 123 3.19 7.56 37.13
CA ILE A 123 2.36 8.44 37.96
C ILE A 123 1.84 7.69 39.19
N VAL A 124 1.36 6.45 39.01
CA VAL A 124 0.90 5.61 40.11
C VAL A 124 2.04 5.35 41.10
N ASP A 125 3.20 4.92 40.63
CA ASP A 125 4.34 4.61 41.51
C ASP A 125 4.88 5.85 42.24
N LYS A 126 4.83 7.03 41.61
CA LYS A 126 5.16 8.31 42.28
C LYS A 126 4.18 8.64 43.41
N ASN A 127 2.89 8.44 43.17
CA ASN A 127 1.86 8.66 44.20
C ASN A 127 2.00 7.63 45.32
N ASP A 128 2.25 6.37 44.99
CA ASP A 128 2.48 5.31 45.97
C ASP A 128 3.65 5.64 46.91
N LEU A 129 4.74 6.17 46.35
CA LEU A 129 5.87 6.64 47.15
C LEU A 129 5.49 7.85 48.01
N LEU A 130 4.80 8.84 47.45
CA LEU A 130 4.43 10.08 48.14
C LEU A 130 3.50 9.82 49.35
N PHE A 131 2.58 8.88 49.22
CA PHE A 131 1.64 8.50 50.28
C PHE A 131 2.18 7.39 51.20
N GLY A 132 3.39 6.90 50.97
CA GLY A 132 4.04 5.89 51.81
C GLY A 132 3.49 4.47 51.64
N TYR A 133 2.83 4.18 50.51
CA TYR A 133 2.39 2.81 50.16
C TYR A 133 3.57 1.92 49.72
N ILE A 134 4.67 2.52 49.24
CA ILE A 134 5.92 1.83 48.92
C ILE A 134 7.13 2.56 49.53
N THR A 135 8.23 1.83 49.73
CA THR A 135 9.50 2.43 50.18
C THR A 135 10.27 3.09 49.04
N ALA A 136 11.25 3.92 49.37
CA ALA A 136 12.12 4.55 48.37
C ALA A 136 12.90 3.50 47.55
N GLU A 137 13.38 2.42 48.18
CA GLU A 137 14.09 1.34 47.52
C GLU A 137 13.19 0.59 46.53
N GLN A 138 11.93 0.33 46.92
CA GLN A 138 10.93 -0.27 46.03
C GLN A 138 10.58 0.64 44.86
N ALA A 139 10.44 1.94 45.10
CA ALA A 139 10.16 2.91 44.05
C ALA A 139 11.31 3.01 43.04
N VAL A 140 12.57 3.03 43.50
CA VAL A 140 13.75 3.04 42.62
C VAL A 140 13.75 1.81 41.70
N ALA A 141 13.55 0.61 42.26
CA ALA A 141 13.51 -0.62 41.48
C ALA A 141 12.40 -0.60 40.40
N LYS A 142 11.20 -0.11 40.76
CA LYS A 142 10.10 0.04 39.81
C LYS A 142 10.42 1.07 38.72
N PHE A 143 10.98 2.23 39.07
CA PHE A 143 11.33 3.25 38.10
C PHE A 143 12.44 2.80 37.15
N ASP A 144 13.45 2.07 37.63
CA ASP A 144 14.51 1.54 36.78
C ASP A 144 13.95 0.55 35.74
N SER A 145 13.05 -0.34 36.16
CA SER A 145 12.38 -1.27 35.23
C SER A 145 11.53 -0.54 34.19
N VAL A 146 10.69 0.42 34.61
CA VAL A 146 9.82 1.16 33.67
C VAL A 146 10.63 2.06 32.75
N LYS A 147 11.74 2.64 33.23
CA LYS A 147 12.61 3.51 32.45
C LYS A 147 13.20 2.79 31.24
N GLU A 148 13.67 1.55 31.40
CA GLU A 148 14.20 0.80 30.27
C GLU A 148 13.10 0.45 29.25
N SER A 149 11.96 -0.04 29.72
CA SER A 149 10.82 -0.38 28.87
C SER A 149 10.30 0.81 28.08
N ILE A 150 10.09 1.96 28.71
CA ILE A 150 9.58 3.16 28.02
C ILE A 150 10.60 3.71 27.02
N VAL A 151 11.90 3.68 27.33
CA VAL A 151 12.94 4.14 26.39
C VAL A 151 12.99 3.25 25.16
N ASN A 152 12.90 1.94 25.33
CA ASN A 152 12.87 1.01 24.20
C ASN A 152 11.61 1.19 23.36
N ARG A 153 10.44 1.38 24.00
CA ARG A 153 9.18 1.60 23.28
C ARG A 153 9.17 2.91 22.49
N ILE A 154 9.74 3.98 23.05
CA ILE A 154 9.90 5.27 22.34
C ILE A 154 10.79 5.09 21.11
N LYS A 155 11.90 4.34 21.21
CA LYS A 155 12.79 4.09 20.06
C LYS A 155 12.06 3.34 18.93
N ASN A 156 11.26 2.33 19.29
CA ASN A 156 10.47 1.60 18.31
C ASN A 156 9.43 2.52 17.65
N TYR A 157 8.70 3.29 18.44
CA TYR A 157 7.76 4.29 17.94
C TYR A 157 8.41 5.27 16.97
N GLU A 158 9.57 5.82 17.34
CA GLU A 158 10.32 6.76 16.50
C GLU A 158 10.77 6.10 15.19
N PHE A 159 11.24 4.85 15.25
CA PHE A 159 11.63 4.10 14.07
C PHE A 159 10.44 3.86 13.13
N GLU A 160 9.33 3.35 13.64
CA GLU A 160 8.13 3.07 12.84
C GLU A 160 7.52 4.36 12.27
N MET A 161 7.49 5.44 13.06
CA MET A 161 7.06 6.75 12.60
C MET A 161 7.96 7.28 11.48
N GLN A 162 9.29 7.10 11.57
CA GLN A 162 10.21 7.48 10.50
C GLN A 162 9.95 6.68 9.22
N GLN A 163 9.71 5.37 9.31
CA GLN A 163 9.34 4.56 8.15
C GLN A 163 8.05 5.05 7.51
N TYR A 164 7.01 5.29 8.32
CA TYR A 164 5.74 5.83 7.87
C TYR A 164 5.90 7.19 7.17
N LEU A 165 6.61 8.13 7.78
CA LEU A 165 6.89 9.46 7.23
C LEU A 165 7.71 9.40 5.93
N SER A 166 8.61 8.43 5.80
CA SER A 166 9.38 8.24 4.56
C SER A 166 8.50 7.91 3.34
N VAL A 167 7.30 7.37 3.58
CA VAL A 167 6.28 7.08 2.57
C VAL A 167 5.39 8.30 2.36
N VAL A 168 4.83 8.88 3.43
CA VAL A 168 3.79 9.93 3.31
C VAL A 168 4.33 11.35 3.13
N ASP A 169 5.48 11.67 3.71
CA ASP A 169 6.07 13.02 3.78
C ASP A 169 7.53 13.00 3.33
N ASN A 170 7.76 12.46 2.14
CA ASN A 170 9.10 12.34 1.58
C ASN A 170 9.56 13.67 0.94
N PRO A 171 10.53 14.39 1.52
CA PRO A 171 10.93 15.71 1.02
C PRO A 171 11.56 15.64 -0.37
N ILE A 172 12.30 14.57 -0.68
CA ILE A 172 12.93 14.37 -2.00
C ILE A 172 11.85 14.19 -3.07
N LYS A 173 10.82 13.38 -2.77
CA LYS A 173 9.66 13.19 -3.66
C LYS A 173 8.91 14.50 -3.87
N GLN A 174 8.69 15.27 -2.81
CA GLN A 174 7.99 16.56 -2.89
C GLN A 174 8.75 17.57 -3.76
N GLU A 175 10.07 17.67 -3.60
CA GLU A 175 10.90 18.54 -4.43
C GLU A 175 10.85 18.13 -5.91
N LEU A 176 10.94 16.83 -6.19
CA LEU A 176 10.82 16.29 -7.53
C LEU A 176 9.47 16.64 -8.17
N LEU A 177 8.37 16.44 -7.43
CA LEU A 177 7.02 16.79 -7.88
C LEU A 177 6.89 18.29 -8.17
N LYS A 178 7.44 19.15 -7.30
CA LYS A 178 7.44 20.60 -7.48
C LYS A 178 8.19 21.01 -8.74
N LYS A 179 9.35 20.40 -9.00
CA LYS A 179 10.13 20.64 -10.22
C LYS A 179 9.34 20.24 -11.47
N MET A 180 8.82 19.01 -11.51
CA MET A 180 8.00 18.52 -12.63
C MET A 180 6.78 19.42 -12.90
N GLN A 181 6.08 19.83 -11.84
CA GLN A 181 4.94 20.74 -11.95
C GLN A 181 5.33 22.11 -12.52
N THR A 182 6.49 22.64 -12.12
CA THR A 182 6.99 23.93 -12.61
C THR A 182 7.31 23.87 -14.10
N GLU A 183 7.98 22.80 -14.55
CA GLU A 183 8.27 22.59 -15.97
C GLU A 183 6.99 22.47 -16.81
N ILE A 184 6.02 21.67 -16.36
CA ILE A 184 4.73 21.51 -17.05
C ILE A 184 3.99 22.85 -17.14
N ASN A 185 3.96 23.61 -16.05
CA ASN A 185 3.30 24.91 -16.03
C ASN A 185 3.97 25.93 -16.98
N ALA A 186 5.30 25.88 -17.10
CA ALA A 186 6.04 26.70 -18.06
C ALA A 186 5.64 26.36 -19.51
N ASN A 187 5.58 25.07 -19.85
CA ASN A 187 5.17 24.60 -21.18
C ASN A 187 3.70 24.99 -21.48
N ILE A 188 2.79 24.86 -20.51
CA ILE A 188 1.40 25.31 -20.65
C ILE A 188 1.33 26.82 -20.90
N TYR A 189 2.15 27.61 -20.21
CA TYR A 189 2.19 29.06 -20.38
C TYR A 189 2.70 29.44 -21.79
N GLU A 190 3.70 28.74 -22.30
CA GLU A 190 4.22 28.93 -23.65
C GLU A 190 3.15 28.62 -24.71
N MET A 191 2.47 27.47 -24.59
CA MET A 191 1.34 27.11 -25.46
C MET A 191 0.24 28.17 -25.46
N LYS A 192 -0.15 28.67 -24.27
CA LYS A 192 -1.14 29.75 -24.16
C LYS A 192 -0.67 31.04 -24.83
N THR A 193 0.63 31.29 -24.84
CA THR A 193 1.22 32.48 -25.49
C THR A 193 1.20 32.33 -27.00
N MET A 194 1.63 31.19 -27.55
CA MET A 194 1.52 30.91 -28.98
C MET A 194 0.07 30.93 -29.47
N MET A 195 -0.88 30.42 -28.69
CA MET A 195 -2.30 30.46 -29.05
C MET A 195 -2.82 31.91 -29.14
N ARG A 196 -2.37 32.80 -28.24
CA ARG A 196 -2.69 34.23 -28.31
C ARG A 196 -2.10 34.88 -29.56
N GLU A 197 -0.86 34.55 -29.93
CA GLU A 197 -0.21 35.10 -31.13
C GLU A 197 -0.82 34.56 -32.42
N PHE A 198 -1.23 33.29 -32.46
CA PHE A 198 -2.04 32.73 -33.54
C PHE A 198 -3.33 33.53 -33.74
N ASN A 199 -4.10 33.75 -32.66
CA ASN A 199 -5.36 34.49 -32.75
C ASN A 199 -5.21 35.91 -33.31
N LYS A 200 -4.06 36.57 -33.05
CA LYS A 200 -3.74 37.90 -33.57
C LYS A 200 -3.26 37.89 -35.01
N THR A 201 -2.37 36.95 -35.35
CA THR A 201 -1.59 36.98 -36.60
C THR A 201 -2.13 36.05 -37.68
N GLN A 202 -2.95 35.06 -37.29
CA GLN A 202 -3.36 33.93 -38.11
C GLN A 202 -2.19 33.10 -38.68
N ASN A 203 -0.98 33.23 -38.08
CA ASN A 203 0.19 32.47 -38.49
C ASN A 203 0.09 31.03 -37.99
N THR A 204 -0.12 30.09 -38.93
CA THR A 204 -0.30 28.66 -38.63
C THR A 204 0.93 27.98 -38.03
N GLN A 205 2.12 28.60 -38.10
CA GLN A 205 3.32 28.06 -37.46
C GLN A 205 3.14 27.91 -35.94
N TYR A 206 2.45 28.86 -35.28
CA TYR A 206 2.15 28.77 -33.86
C TYR A 206 1.30 27.53 -33.51
N ILE A 207 0.41 27.11 -34.41
CA ILE A 207 -0.37 25.88 -34.21
C ILE A 207 0.52 24.64 -34.39
N ALA A 208 1.41 24.65 -35.39
CA ALA A 208 2.37 23.57 -35.59
C ALA A 208 3.29 23.39 -34.36
N ASP A 209 3.79 24.50 -33.81
CA ASP A 209 4.65 24.50 -32.62
C ASP A 209 3.89 24.03 -31.37
N ILE A 210 2.63 24.47 -31.18
CA ILE A 210 1.75 23.95 -30.11
C ILE A 210 1.53 22.45 -30.25
N VAL A 211 1.27 21.95 -31.45
CA VAL A 211 1.08 20.51 -31.70
C VAL A 211 2.37 19.76 -31.39
N ALA A 212 3.53 20.26 -31.80
CA ALA A 212 4.82 19.63 -31.49
C ALA A 212 5.11 19.56 -29.97
N LEU A 213 4.77 20.61 -29.23
CA LEU A 213 4.92 20.66 -27.77
C LEU A 213 3.92 19.76 -27.01
N ASN A 214 2.68 19.67 -27.52
CA ASN A 214 1.57 18.99 -26.86
C ASN A 214 1.47 17.51 -27.24
N VAL A 215 1.59 17.22 -28.54
CA VAL A 215 1.43 15.90 -29.14
C VAL A 215 2.78 15.53 -29.76
N ALA A 216 3.49 14.63 -29.08
CA ALA A 216 4.47 13.78 -29.73
C ALA A 216 3.77 12.88 -30.77
N MET A 217 3.36 13.46 -31.90
CA MET A 217 2.59 12.79 -32.95
C MET A 217 3.52 12.07 -33.91
N SER A 218 4.47 11.27 -33.41
CA SER A 218 5.23 10.32 -34.22
C SER A 218 5.78 9.21 -33.34
N TYR A 219 5.28 8.01 -33.62
CA TYR A 219 5.97 6.77 -33.33
C TYR A 219 7.25 6.72 -34.19
N PRO A 220 8.45 6.36 -33.67
CA PRO A 220 8.74 5.67 -32.41
C PRO A 220 9.20 6.58 -31.24
N PRO A 221 9.16 6.06 -29.99
CA PRO A 221 9.40 6.85 -28.78
C PRO A 221 10.87 6.86 -28.36
N ASP A 222 11.63 7.85 -28.81
CA ASP A 222 12.91 8.20 -28.19
C ASP A 222 12.72 9.36 -27.19
N GLU A 223 13.54 9.41 -26.14
CA GLU A 223 13.19 9.84 -24.77
C GLU A 223 12.88 11.32 -24.49
N ASP A 224 12.74 12.19 -25.49
CA ASP A 224 12.61 13.65 -25.31
C ASP A 224 11.28 14.22 -25.83
N HIS A 225 10.18 13.89 -25.13
CA HIS A 225 8.85 14.45 -25.41
C HIS A 225 8.40 15.42 -24.31
N GLU A 226 7.77 16.54 -24.69
CA GLU A 226 7.69 17.69 -23.78
C GLU A 226 6.58 17.67 -22.72
N ILE A 227 5.31 17.44 -23.06
CA ILE A 227 4.21 17.62 -22.09
C ILE A 227 3.54 16.32 -21.67
N ILE A 228 3.05 15.48 -22.61
CA ILE A 228 2.27 14.27 -22.25
C ILE A 228 3.10 13.30 -21.39
N PRO A 229 4.34 12.92 -21.76
CA PRO A 229 5.13 12.04 -20.90
C PRO A 229 5.53 12.68 -19.57
N LYS A 230 5.73 14.01 -19.50
CA LYS A 230 5.94 14.71 -18.23
C LYS A 230 4.69 14.67 -17.35
N LEU A 231 3.50 14.86 -17.91
CA LEU A 231 2.23 14.71 -17.21
C LEU A 231 2.03 13.27 -16.71
N THR A 232 2.34 12.27 -17.54
CA THR A 232 2.27 10.86 -17.13
C THR A 232 3.27 10.56 -16.02
N LYS A 233 4.52 11.03 -16.13
CA LYS A 233 5.54 10.91 -15.08
C LYS A 233 5.08 11.60 -13.78
N LEU A 234 4.55 12.81 -13.87
CA LEU A 234 4.01 13.56 -12.72
C LEU A 234 2.86 12.79 -12.07
N MET A 235 1.91 12.29 -12.87
CA MET A 235 0.77 11.52 -12.37
C MET A 235 1.23 10.25 -11.64
N ASN A 236 2.14 9.48 -12.24
CA ASN A 236 2.68 8.25 -11.65
C ASN A 236 3.54 8.52 -10.42
N ALA A 237 4.23 9.66 -10.37
CA ALA A 237 5.00 10.08 -9.20
C ALA A 237 4.08 10.56 -8.06
N LYS A 238 2.95 11.19 -8.40
CA LYS A 238 2.00 11.74 -7.42
C LYS A 238 1.09 10.68 -6.82
N TYR A 239 0.66 9.71 -7.62
CA TYR A 239 -0.32 8.71 -7.23
C TYR A 239 0.21 7.29 -7.42
N ALA A 240 0.25 6.53 -6.33
CA ALA A 240 0.49 5.10 -6.38
C ALA A 240 -0.62 4.34 -7.14
N TYR A 241 -1.84 4.87 -7.15
CA TYR A 241 -2.95 4.33 -7.94
C TYR A 241 -3.73 5.45 -8.63
N SER A 242 -3.92 5.33 -9.94
CA SER A 242 -4.72 6.25 -10.75
C SER A 242 -5.44 5.47 -11.86
N ALA A 243 -6.76 5.34 -11.76
CA ALA A 243 -7.57 4.64 -12.76
C ALA A 243 -8.99 5.18 -12.82
N VAL A 244 -9.67 4.93 -13.95
CA VAL A 244 -11.10 5.18 -14.09
C VAL A 244 -11.83 3.88 -13.76
N GLU A 245 -12.62 3.89 -12.69
CA GLU A 245 -13.36 2.74 -12.21
C GLU A 245 -14.87 2.93 -12.45
N TYR A 246 -15.56 1.84 -12.79
CA TYR A 246 -17.02 1.84 -12.95
C TYR A 246 -17.71 1.59 -11.61
N ASN A 247 -18.68 2.43 -11.27
CA ASN A 247 -19.54 2.26 -10.10
C ASN A 247 -20.90 1.70 -10.53
N GLY A 248 -21.14 0.42 -10.20
CA GLY A 248 -22.39 -0.27 -10.53
C GLY A 248 -23.61 0.18 -9.71
N VAL A 249 -23.44 1.05 -8.71
CA VAL A 249 -24.57 1.59 -7.92
C VAL A 249 -25.22 2.78 -8.63
N ASP A 250 -24.43 3.64 -9.25
CA ASP A 250 -24.90 4.86 -9.93
C ASP A 250 -24.75 4.81 -11.45
N ASP A 251 -24.21 3.72 -12.01
CA ASP A 251 -23.94 3.52 -13.44
C ASP A 251 -23.00 4.57 -14.04
N THR A 252 -22.03 5.05 -13.26
CA THR A 252 -21.06 6.07 -13.69
C THR A 252 -19.62 5.62 -13.57
N TYR A 253 -18.72 6.35 -14.25
CA TYR A 253 -17.27 6.14 -14.20
C TYR A 253 -16.62 7.23 -13.37
N HIS A 254 -15.80 6.85 -12.40
CA HIS A 254 -15.11 7.76 -11.49
C HIS A 254 -13.60 7.64 -11.66
N LEU A 255 -12.91 8.78 -11.73
CA LEU A 255 -11.45 8.82 -11.63
C LEU A 255 -11.04 8.65 -10.16
N ILE A 256 -10.37 7.55 -9.86
CA ILE A 256 -9.84 7.23 -8.53
C ILE A 256 -8.34 7.50 -8.53
N GLN A 257 -7.90 8.42 -7.67
CA GLN A 257 -6.50 8.78 -7.50
C GLN A 257 -6.10 8.68 -6.03
N LYS A 258 -5.18 7.77 -5.72
CA LYS A 258 -4.68 7.54 -4.37
C LYS A 258 -3.18 7.86 -4.34
N PRO A 259 -2.74 8.85 -3.54
CA PRO A 259 -1.32 9.15 -3.36
C PRO A 259 -0.54 7.94 -2.85
N HIS A 260 -1.17 7.18 -1.96
CA HIS A 260 -0.62 5.99 -1.35
C HIS A 260 -1.58 4.80 -1.39
N VAL A 261 -1.03 3.60 -1.33
CA VAL A 261 -1.77 2.33 -1.25
C VAL A 261 -1.33 1.55 -0.02
N ILE A 262 -2.21 0.67 0.49
CA ILE A 262 -1.98 -0.08 1.75
C ILE A 262 -0.66 -0.84 1.73
N VAL A 263 -0.28 -1.42 0.59
CA VAL A 263 0.97 -2.19 0.44
C VAL A 263 2.25 -1.37 0.69
N GLU A 264 2.20 -0.04 0.56
CA GLU A 264 3.35 0.83 0.89
C GLU A 264 3.56 0.97 2.41
N PHE A 265 2.54 0.63 3.21
CA PHE A 265 2.57 0.63 4.68
C PHE A 265 2.72 -0.77 5.28
N GLU A 266 2.86 -1.79 4.42
CA GLU A 266 3.03 -3.18 4.84
C GLU A 266 4.50 -3.47 5.16
N GLN A 267 4.71 -4.15 6.28
CA GLN A 267 5.99 -4.72 6.67
C GLN A 267 5.90 -6.24 6.63
N ASP A 268 6.79 -6.85 5.85
CA ASP A 268 6.94 -8.30 5.78
C ASP A 268 7.82 -8.77 6.94
N LEU A 269 7.19 -9.44 7.90
CA LEU A 269 7.80 -9.95 9.13
C LEU A 269 7.86 -11.49 9.14
N GLY A 270 7.57 -12.14 8.02
CA GLY A 270 7.69 -13.59 7.91
C GLY A 270 9.15 -14.04 7.86
N GLU A 271 9.38 -15.30 8.24
CA GLU A 271 10.71 -15.91 8.18
C GLU A 271 11.15 -16.15 6.74
N LYS A 272 10.19 -16.35 5.82
CA LYS A 272 10.44 -16.59 4.41
C LYS A 272 9.74 -15.54 3.56
N GLU A 273 10.42 -15.12 2.50
CA GLU A 273 9.82 -14.23 1.51
C GLU A 273 8.49 -14.79 0.99
N ARG A 274 7.51 -13.89 0.85
CA ARG A 274 6.25 -14.17 0.15
C ARG A 274 6.53 -14.74 -1.24
N GLY A 275 5.76 -15.76 -1.64
CA GLY A 275 6.01 -16.44 -2.90
C GLY A 275 5.16 -17.66 -3.16
N VAL A 276 5.28 -18.18 -4.37
CA VAL A 276 4.61 -19.42 -4.79
C VAL A 276 5.52 -20.60 -4.48
N ILE A 277 5.12 -21.43 -3.52
CA ILE A 277 5.84 -22.67 -3.18
C ILE A 277 5.44 -23.76 -4.17
N SER A 278 4.14 -23.87 -4.46
CA SER A 278 3.66 -24.78 -5.49
C SER A 278 2.35 -24.29 -6.11
N MET A 279 2.22 -24.50 -7.41
CA MET A 279 0.99 -24.19 -8.16
C MET A 279 0.83 -25.21 -9.28
N ARG A 280 -0.17 -26.07 -9.17
CA ARG A 280 -0.58 -27.02 -10.20
C ARG A 280 -2.08 -27.02 -10.40
N GLU A 281 -2.46 -26.90 -11.66
CA GLU A 281 -3.83 -26.93 -12.15
C GLU A 281 -3.95 -27.92 -13.31
N GLY A 282 -5.17 -28.39 -13.55
CA GLY A 282 -5.47 -29.33 -14.61
C GLY A 282 -5.38 -30.79 -14.17
N LEU A 283 -5.94 -31.65 -15.02
CA LEU A 283 -5.71 -33.09 -14.94
C LEU A 283 -4.44 -33.38 -15.74
N ASP A 284 -3.51 -34.14 -15.17
CA ASP A 284 -2.41 -34.69 -15.97
C ASP A 284 -3.01 -35.45 -17.15
N LYS A 285 -2.57 -35.13 -18.36
CA LYS A 285 -3.04 -35.74 -19.62
C LYS A 285 -2.81 -37.27 -19.69
N ASN A 286 -2.28 -37.89 -18.63
CA ASN A 286 -2.00 -39.32 -18.53
C ASN A 286 -3.02 -40.13 -17.71
N ILE A 287 -4.15 -39.54 -17.29
CA ILE A 287 -5.29 -40.37 -16.86
C ILE A 287 -6.08 -40.75 -18.11
N LYS A 288 -5.89 -41.98 -18.58
CA LYS A 288 -6.70 -42.61 -19.63
C LYS A 288 -8.18 -42.62 -19.21
N LEU A 289 -8.90 -41.56 -19.54
CA LEU A 289 -10.34 -41.60 -19.72
C LEU A 289 -10.55 -42.23 -21.11
N SER A 290 -11.11 -43.44 -21.12
CA SER A 290 -11.52 -44.11 -22.36
C SER A 290 -12.61 -43.29 -23.05
N VAL A 291 -12.21 -42.49 -24.03
CA VAL A 291 -13.11 -41.83 -24.97
C VAL A 291 -12.55 -42.10 -26.35
N ASN A 292 -13.25 -42.95 -27.11
CA ASN A 292 -13.05 -43.09 -28.54
C ASN A 292 -13.40 -41.75 -29.19
N VAL A 293 -12.53 -41.21 -30.05
CA VAL A 293 -12.84 -40.62 -31.36
C VAL A 293 -11.57 -39.98 -31.96
N LEU A 294 -11.21 -40.54 -33.12
CA LEU A 294 -10.59 -40.01 -34.34
C LEU A 294 -9.50 -38.93 -34.27
N GLN A 295 -8.42 -39.27 -34.95
CA GLN A 295 -7.12 -38.63 -35.06
C GLN A 295 -7.06 -37.80 -36.35
N GLU A 296 -6.59 -36.56 -36.27
CA GLU A 296 -6.01 -35.81 -37.40
C GLU A 296 -4.76 -35.03 -36.94
N ASP A 297 -3.78 -34.99 -37.84
CA ASP A 297 -2.35 -34.80 -37.59
C ASP A 297 -1.83 -33.34 -37.65
N MET A 298 -0.53 -33.20 -37.27
CA MET A 298 0.48 -32.17 -37.62
C MET A 298 0.86 -31.11 -36.56
N PRO A 299 2.10 -30.55 -36.59
CA PRO A 299 3.40 -31.21 -36.39
C PRO A 299 4.28 -30.49 -35.34
N SER A 300 5.35 -31.17 -34.91
CA SER A 300 6.31 -30.76 -33.87
C SER A 300 7.29 -29.64 -34.28
N LEU A 301 7.73 -28.82 -33.33
CA LEU A 301 9.01 -28.11 -33.41
C LEU A 301 9.78 -28.22 -32.08
N GLN A 302 10.99 -28.75 -32.19
CA GLN A 302 11.99 -28.92 -31.12
C GLN A 302 12.90 -27.69 -31.01
N GLY A 303 13.25 -27.34 -29.76
CA GLY A 303 14.63 -27.14 -29.34
C GLY A 303 15.23 -25.73 -29.38
N VAL A 304 15.52 -25.17 -28.20
CA VAL A 304 16.76 -24.38 -27.95
C VAL A 304 17.20 -24.58 -26.49
N LYS A 305 18.50 -24.86 -26.29
CA LYS A 305 19.18 -25.12 -25.00
C LYS A 305 19.44 -23.81 -24.23
N ALA A 306 19.22 -23.82 -22.90
CA ALA A 306 19.58 -22.73 -22.00
C ALA A 306 21.06 -22.82 -21.55
N LYS A 307 21.77 -21.68 -21.58
CA LYS A 307 23.10 -21.48 -20.97
C LYS A 307 22.97 -21.08 -19.50
N LYS A 308 23.88 -21.57 -18.65
CA LYS A 308 24.00 -21.23 -17.21
C LYS A 308 24.68 -19.85 -17.00
N PRO A 309 24.29 -19.06 -15.99
CA PRO A 309 25.09 -17.92 -15.53
C PRO A 309 26.05 -18.30 -14.40
N VAL A 310 27.19 -17.59 -14.41
CA VAL A 310 28.34 -17.64 -13.50
C VAL A 310 28.11 -16.69 -12.33
N ALA A 311 28.54 -17.08 -11.13
CA ALA A 311 28.49 -16.28 -9.91
C ALA A 311 29.66 -15.29 -9.82
N ILE A 312 29.40 -14.07 -9.35
CA ILE A 312 30.43 -13.14 -8.86
C ILE A 312 30.03 -12.73 -7.44
N VAL A 313 30.90 -13.05 -6.49
CA VAL A 313 30.86 -12.64 -5.08
C VAL A 313 31.69 -11.37 -4.93
N GLY A 314 31.20 -10.40 -4.17
CA GLY A 314 31.97 -9.24 -3.72
C GLY A 314 31.29 -8.56 -2.54
N GLU A 315 31.88 -8.73 -1.35
CA GLU A 315 31.53 -8.06 -0.10
C GLU A 315 31.82 -6.55 -0.18
N GLN A 316 30.88 -5.69 0.26
CA GLN A 316 31.18 -4.33 0.71
C GLN A 316 30.36 -3.98 1.95
N ASN A 317 31.04 -3.36 2.92
CA ASN A 317 30.58 -3.01 4.27
C ASN A 317 29.82 -1.65 4.27
N PRO A 318 28.50 -1.61 4.53
CA PRO A 318 27.65 -0.43 4.33
C PRO A 318 27.89 0.75 5.30
N LEU A 319 28.56 0.53 6.42
CA LEU A 319 28.73 1.57 7.47
C LEU A 319 29.70 2.69 7.08
N ALA A 320 30.61 2.45 6.12
CA ALA A 320 31.61 3.44 5.72
C ALA A 320 31.08 4.48 4.71
N GLU A 321 30.01 4.17 3.96
CA GLU A 321 29.43 5.10 2.97
C GLU A 321 28.41 6.07 3.58
N MET A 322 27.69 5.67 4.65
CA MET A 322 26.68 6.54 5.29
C MET A 322 27.28 7.81 5.91
N ASN A 323 28.48 7.74 6.50
CA ASN A 323 29.12 8.90 7.12
C ASN A 323 29.66 9.93 6.10
N LYS A 324 29.73 9.57 4.80
CA LYS A 324 30.08 10.51 3.72
C LYS A 324 28.89 11.29 3.19
N ILE A 325 27.66 10.81 3.39
CA ILE A 325 26.44 11.40 2.82
C ILE A 325 25.86 12.52 3.71
N TRP A 326 26.12 12.48 5.02
CA TRP A 326 25.49 13.40 5.99
C TRP A 326 26.46 14.45 6.57
N GLY A 327 27.71 14.50 6.10
CA GLY A 327 28.77 15.33 6.68
C GLY A 327 28.72 16.82 6.36
N ASP A 328 28.07 17.26 5.28
CA ASP A 328 28.05 18.68 4.88
C ASP A 328 26.79 18.98 4.04
N ARG A 329 25.68 19.39 4.67
CA ARG A 329 24.64 20.17 3.98
C ARG A 329 24.05 21.20 4.94
N ASP A 330 24.33 22.46 4.64
CA ASP A 330 23.68 23.63 5.21
C ASP A 330 22.15 23.50 5.13
N VAL A 331 21.50 23.62 6.27
CA VAL A 331 20.04 23.69 6.40
C VAL A 331 19.56 25.00 5.76
N VAL A 332 18.92 24.92 4.59
CA VAL A 332 18.20 26.06 4.02
C VAL A 332 16.95 26.32 4.87
N ALA A 333 16.99 27.39 5.67
CA ALA A 333 15.84 27.83 6.46
C ALA A 333 14.69 28.29 5.55
N ASN A 334 13.53 27.63 5.65
CA ASN A 334 12.29 28.09 4.99
C ASN A 334 11.84 29.44 5.57
N VAL A 335 11.51 30.41 4.70
CA VAL A 335 11.10 31.77 5.09
C VAL A 335 9.62 31.79 5.52
N PRO A 336 9.26 32.39 6.68
CA PRO A 336 7.88 32.56 7.12
C PRO A 336 7.01 33.34 6.12
N GLN A 337 5.76 32.91 5.91
CA GLN A 337 4.78 33.59 5.04
C GLN A 337 3.94 34.63 5.80
N ASN A 338 3.31 35.56 5.06
CA ASN A 338 2.53 36.67 5.63
C ASN A 338 1.17 36.21 6.17
N ILE A 339 0.67 36.88 7.21
CA ILE A 339 -0.68 36.68 7.75
C ILE A 339 -1.65 37.63 7.04
N GLU A 340 -2.69 37.08 6.41
CA GLU A 340 -3.78 37.82 5.75
C GLU A 340 -5.10 37.72 6.54
N ALA A 341 -6.08 38.55 6.17
CA ALA A 341 -7.39 38.60 6.84
C ALA A 341 -8.16 37.26 6.76
N SER A 342 -7.89 36.47 5.72
CA SER A 342 -8.47 35.13 5.49
C SER A 342 -7.95 34.07 6.47
N ASN A 343 -6.80 34.30 7.13
CA ASN A 343 -6.20 33.34 8.05
C ASN A 343 -6.78 33.41 9.48
N PHE A 344 -7.72 34.33 9.73
CA PHE A 344 -8.35 34.51 11.04
C PHE A 344 -9.68 33.77 11.15
N LEU A 345 -9.89 33.16 12.32
CA LEU A 345 -11.19 32.64 12.76
C LEU A 345 -12.15 33.81 13.10
N PRO A 346 -13.47 33.55 13.18
CA PRO A 346 -14.46 34.58 13.52
C PRO A 346 -14.23 35.28 14.88
N ASP A 347 -13.49 34.64 15.78
CA ASP A 347 -13.11 35.17 17.10
C ASP A 347 -11.80 35.99 17.08
N GLY A 348 -11.19 36.18 15.90
CA GLY A 348 -9.94 36.93 15.72
C GLY A 348 -8.67 36.16 16.05
N THR A 349 -8.74 34.83 16.25
CA THR A 349 -7.58 33.96 16.49
C THR A 349 -7.10 33.27 15.21
N ILE A 350 -5.90 32.70 15.23
CA ILE A 350 -5.34 31.91 14.12
C ILE A 350 -5.37 30.43 14.52
N ALA A 351 -5.84 29.54 13.64
CA ALA A 351 -5.80 28.10 13.90
C ALA A 351 -4.35 27.59 13.88
N ALA A 352 -4.01 26.62 14.75
CA ALA A 352 -2.66 26.05 14.80
C ALA A 352 -2.20 25.43 13.46
N SER A 353 -3.13 24.80 12.73
CA SER A 353 -2.90 24.28 11.37
C SER A 353 -2.54 25.39 10.38
N GLU A 354 -3.23 26.53 10.48
CA GLU A 354 -2.99 27.68 9.60
C GLU A 354 -1.66 28.37 9.89
N ALA A 355 -1.29 28.47 11.18
CA ALA A 355 0.04 28.92 11.57
C ALA A 355 1.16 28.01 11.03
N ALA A 356 0.95 26.69 11.00
CA ALA A 356 1.89 25.73 10.43
C ALA A 356 2.00 25.88 8.90
N ASN A 357 0.87 26.05 8.20
CA ASN A 357 0.83 26.29 6.75
C ASN A 357 1.63 27.54 6.34
N LEU A 358 1.64 28.56 7.20
CA LEU A 358 2.38 29.82 6.99
C LEU A 358 3.85 29.75 7.44
N ASN A 359 4.36 28.59 7.88
CA ASN A 359 5.68 28.43 8.49
C ASN A 359 5.92 29.40 9.68
N LEU A 360 4.88 29.69 10.46
CA LEU A 360 4.98 30.56 11.63
C LEU A 360 5.37 29.77 12.88
N LYS A 361 6.32 30.31 13.64
CA LYS A 361 6.73 29.71 14.91
C LYS A 361 5.66 29.95 15.98
N ILE A 362 4.98 28.89 16.40
CA ILE A 362 4.06 28.92 17.54
C ILE A 362 4.89 28.90 18.83
N THR A 363 4.60 29.80 19.75
CA THR A 363 5.24 29.86 21.08
C THR A 363 4.20 29.94 22.18
N PHE A 364 4.54 29.46 23.37
CA PHE A 364 3.67 29.52 24.53
C PHE A 364 4.09 30.69 25.43
N LYS A 365 3.18 31.64 25.65
CA LYS A 365 3.44 32.83 26.49
C LYS A 365 2.21 33.18 27.31
N ASN A 366 2.40 33.38 28.62
CA ASN A 366 1.34 33.76 29.56
C ASN A 366 0.06 32.89 29.44
N GLY A 367 0.23 31.57 29.37
CA GLY A 367 -0.90 30.62 29.32
C GLY A 367 -1.60 30.50 27.98
N ASN A 368 -1.12 31.16 26.91
CA ASN A 368 -1.72 31.12 25.58
C ASN A 368 -0.68 30.70 24.53
N LEU A 369 -1.13 29.97 23.50
CA LEU A 369 -0.35 29.79 22.27
C LEU A 369 -0.43 31.08 21.45
N ILE A 370 0.71 31.53 20.92
CA ILE A 370 0.81 32.76 20.13
C ILE A 370 1.72 32.58 18.92
N VAL A 371 1.45 33.35 17.86
CA VAL A 371 2.36 33.55 16.72
C VAL A 371 2.66 35.04 16.57
N THR A 372 3.87 35.35 16.12
CA THR A 372 4.28 36.71 15.79
C THR A 372 4.36 36.85 14.29
N ASP A 373 3.69 37.86 13.74
CA ASP A 373 3.79 38.21 12.33
C ASP A 373 5.22 38.68 12.01
N PRO A 374 5.93 38.02 11.10
CA PRO A 374 7.31 38.34 10.76
C PRO A 374 7.48 39.74 10.14
N LYS A 375 6.42 40.31 9.56
CA LYS A 375 6.44 41.61 8.89
C LYS A 375 5.97 42.75 9.77
N SER A 376 4.89 42.56 10.52
CA SER A 376 4.31 43.61 11.37
C SER A 376 4.75 43.56 12.83
N GLY A 377 5.34 42.45 13.28
CA GLY A 377 5.70 42.20 14.68
C GLY A 377 4.50 42.02 15.61
N LYS A 378 3.27 42.03 15.07
CA LYS A 378 2.05 41.83 15.86
C LYS A 378 1.94 40.39 16.34
N ILE A 379 1.43 40.23 17.56
CA ILE A 379 1.23 38.93 18.20
C ILE A 379 -0.25 38.57 18.11
N TYR A 380 -0.54 37.37 17.60
CA TYR A 380 -1.89 36.82 17.51
C TYR A 380 -2.01 35.57 18.37
N LYS A 381 -3.18 35.40 19.01
CA LYS A 381 -3.49 34.17 19.74
C LYS A 381 -3.74 33.04 18.77
N VAL A 382 -3.21 31.87 19.10
CA VAL A 382 -3.42 30.63 18.37
C VAL A 382 -4.43 29.78 19.12
N THR A 383 -5.47 29.36 18.41
CA THR A 383 -6.45 28.41 18.94
C THR A 383 -6.02 27.03 18.47
N ALA A 384 -5.87 26.10 19.42
CA ALA A 384 -5.73 24.69 19.08
C ALA A 384 -6.99 24.29 18.33
N GLY A 385 -6.86 23.93 17.05
CA GLY A 385 -7.98 23.41 16.28
C GLY A 385 -8.60 22.23 17.03
N LYS A 386 -9.93 22.19 17.12
CA LYS A 386 -10.64 20.99 17.56
C LYS A 386 -10.44 19.86 16.56
#